data_AF-A0A0V8EK06-F1
#
_entry.id   AF-A0A0V8EK06-F1
#
_cell.length_a   1.000
_cell.length_b   1.000
_cell.length_c   1.000
_cell.angle_alpha   90.00
_cell.angle_beta   90.00
_cell.angle_gamma   90.00
#
_symmetry.space_group_name_H-M   'P 1'
#
loop_
_entity.id
_entity.type
_entity.pdbx_description
1 polymer ?
#
loop_
_entity_poly.entity_id
_entity_poly.type
_entity_poly.pdbx_seq_one_letter_code
_entity_poly.pdbx_strand_id
1 'polypeptide(L)'
;MSTYFAGLIGAYIFAGVGILITKILLGSSPNSNPVADGMTIFGLLKTIPMLLGEELITIILLIIIANLLGGTRKALIVAVIISTLIFGFLHLPTYDWNFAQVIFIIAATRIPFTLASLRSDSLYTGLLIHITYDWIIFILVILSHH
;
A
#
# COMPACT_ATOMS: atom_id res chain seq x y z
N MET A 1 15.53 9.53 -12.54
CA MET A 1 15.17 8.52 -11.51
C MET A 1 14.13 7.59 -12.13
N SER A 2 14.27 6.26 -11.99
CA SER A 2 13.28 5.33 -12.56
C SER A 2 11.94 5.46 -11.83
N THR A 3 10.83 5.14 -12.52
CA THR A 3 9.48 5.13 -11.93
C THR A 3 9.40 4.24 -10.69
N TYR A 4 10.15 3.13 -10.70
CA TYR A 4 10.31 2.24 -9.54
C TYR A 4 10.89 2.95 -8.32
N PHE A 5 12.06 3.60 -8.44
CA PHE A 5 12.69 4.26 -7.29
C PHE A 5 11.87 5.45 -6.78
N ALA A 6 11.28 6.23 -7.68
CA ALA A 6 10.42 7.34 -7.29
C ALA A 6 9.18 6.85 -6.53
N GLY A 7 8.56 5.76 -6.98
CA GLY A 7 7.42 5.14 -6.31
C GLY A 7 7.79 4.56 -4.94
N LEU A 8 8.93 3.87 -4.83
CA LEU A 8 9.41 3.28 -3.57
C LEU A 8 9.73 4.36 -2.52
N ILE A 9 10.45 5.42 -2.91
CA ILE A 9 10.74 6.55 -2.02
C ILE A 9 9.44 7.25 -1.62
N GLY A 10 8.54 7.48 -2.58
CA GLY A 10 7.22 8.04 -2.31
C GLY A 10 6.45 7.24 -1.28
N ALA A 11 6.44 5.91 -1.37
CA ALA A 11 5.76 5.03 -0.43
C ALA A 11 6.27 5.21 1.01
N TYR A 12 7.58 5.22 1.22
CA TYR A 12 8.15 5.46 2.55
C TYR A 12 7.87 6.87 3.08
N ILE A 13 7.87 7.88 2.22
CA ILE A 13 7.49 9.25 2.62
C ILE A 13 6.02 9.27 3.07
N PHE A 14 5.11 8.68 2.29
CA PHE A 14 3.69 8.62 2.62
C PHE A 14 3.45 7.86 3.93
N ALA A 15 4.11 6.71 4.11
CA ALA A 15 4.04 5.94 5.35
C ALA A 15 4.54 6.74 6.56
N GLY A 16 5.71 7.39 6.44
CA GLY A 16 6.30 8.20 7.51
C GLY A 16 5.45 9.40 7.91
N VAL A 17 4.93 10.14 6.91
CA VAL A 17 3.98 11.24 7.14
C VAL A 17 2.68 10.71 7.76
N GLY A 18 2.18 9.57 7.28
CA GLY A 18 1.03 8.87 7.84
C GLY A 18 1.18 8.57 9.32
N ILE A 19 2.31 7.98 9.71
CA ILE A 19 2.64 7.69 11.12
C ILE A 19 2.70 8.96 11.95
N LEU A 20 3.26 10.05 11.41
CA LEU A 20 3.32 11.33 12.10
C LEU A 20 1.90 11.88 12.35
N ILE A 21 1.03 11.82 11.35
CA ILE A 21 -0.37 12.26 11.43
C ILE A 21 -1.12 11.43 12.48
N THR A 22 -1.05 10.10 12.41
CA THR A 22 -1.78 9.23 13.36
C THR A 22 -1.33 9.46 14.79
N LYS A 23 -0.03 9.60 15.02
CA LYS A 23 0.55 9.80 16.35
C LYS A 23 0.28 11.18 16.93
N ILE A 24 0.58 12.24 16.17
CA ILE A 24 0.52 13.63 16.67
C ILE A 24 -0.90 14.16 16.67
N LEU A 25 -1.65 13.96 15.58
CA LEU A 25 -2.95 14.61 15.41
C LEU A 25 -4.10 13.78 15.99
N LEU A 26 -3.98 12.45 15.97
CA LEU A 26 -5.06 11.55 16.37
C LEU A 26 -4.79 10.78 17.67
N GLY A 27 -3.58 10.89 18.24
CA GLY A 27 -3.19 10.16 19.46
C GLY A 27 -3.27 8.63 19.32
N SER A 28 -3.29 8.12 18.08
CA SER A 28 -3.40 6.69 17.77
C SER A 28 -2.02 6.13 17.41
N SER A 29 -1.71 4.93 17.91
CA SER A 29 -0.49 4.22 17.56
C SER A 29 -0.80 3.10 16.57
N PRO A 30 0.07 2.84 15.57
CA PRO A 30 -0.12 1.72 14.66
C PRO A 30 -0.10 0.38 15.40
N ASN A 31 -1.07 -0.48 15.10
CA ASN A 31 -1.10 -1.86 15.58
C ASN A 31 -0.12 -2.72 14.77
N SER A 32 0.41 -3.77 15.39
CA SER A 32 1.28 -4.73 14.71
C SER A 32 0.50 -5.51 13.66
N ASN A 33 1.23 -6.08 12.70
CA ASN A 33 0.65 -6.98 11.72
C ASN A 33 0.88 -8.44 12.20
N PRO A 34 -0.17 -9.21 12.53
CA PRO A 34 -0.01 -10.58 13.02
C PRO A 34 0.71 -11.52 12.04
N VAL A 35 0.66 -11.21 10.73
CA VAL A 35 1.40 -11.97 9.71
C VAL A 35 2.90 -11.77 9.84
N ALA A 36 3.35 -10.59 10.30
CA ALA A 36 4.76 -10.28 10.50
C ALA A 36 5.36 -11.06 11.69
N ASP A 37 4.58 -11.26 12.75
CA ASP A 37 5.05 -11.89 14.00
C ASP A 37 5.45 -13.38 13.82
N GLY A 38 4.92 -14.05 12.79
CA GLY A 38 5.27 -15.43 12.43
C GLY A 38 6.04 -15.57 11.11
N MET A 39 6.50 -14.45 10.53
CA MET A 39 7.10 -14.46 9.21
C MET A 39 8.49 -15.10 9.22
N THR A 40 8.78 -15.92 8.21
CA THR A 40 10.12 -16.46 7.95
C THR A 40 10.63 -15.94 6.62
N ILE A 41 11.94 -16.02 6.37
CA ILE A 41 12.56 -15.62 5.10
C ILE A 41 11.91 -16.38 3.92
N PHE A 42 11.67 -17.69 4.07
CA PHE A 42 10.95 -18.48 3.06
C PHE A 42 9.46 -18.13 2.96
N GLY A 43 8.87 -17.62 4.04
CA GLY A 43 7.49 -17.11 4.06
C GLY A 43 7.29 -15.91 3.14
N LEU A 44 8.30 -15.06 2.96
CA LEU A 44 8.25 -13.91 2.04
C LEU A 44 7.92 -14.32 0.61
N LEU A 45 8.47 -15.44 0.12
CA LEU A 45 8.17 -15.93 -1.23
C LEU A 45 6.70 -16.33 -1.39
N LYS A 46 6.05 -16.75 -0.31
CA LYS A 46 4.62 -17.12 -0.31
C LYS A 46 3.71 -15.89 -0.39
N THR A 47 4.21 -14.68 -0.13
CA THR A 47 3.39 -13.46 -0.22
C THR A 47 3.24 -12.97 -1.66
N ILE A 48 4.11 -13.39 -2.60
CA ILE A 48 4.10 -12.90 -3.99
C ILE A 48 2.73 -13.07 -4.68
N PRO A 49 2.05 -14.24 -4.63
CA PRO A 49 0.74 -14.40 -5.25
C PRO A 49 -0.34 -13.52 -4.61
N MET A 50 -0.27 -13.32 -3.29
CA MET A 50 -1.19 -12.45 -2.54
C MET A 50 -0.99 -10.99 -2.94
N LEU A 51 0.27 -10.51 -2.98
CA LEU A 51 0.61 -9.15 -3.37
C LEU A 51 0.22 -8.85 -4.83
N LEU A 52 0.33 -9.84 -5.73
CA LEU A 52 -0.20 -9.72 -7.08
C LEU A 52 -1.74 -9.58 -7.07
N GLY A 53 -2.44 -10.34 -6.23
CA GLY A 53 -3.88 -10.20 -6.03
C GLY A 53 -4.28 -8.80 -5.55
N GLU A 54 -3.51 -8.23 -4.61
CA GLU A 54 -3.69 -6.88 -4.11
C GLU A 54 -3.50 -5.80 -5.19
N GLU A 55 -2.48 -5.96 -6.05
CA GLU A 55 -2.29 -5.11 -7.23
C GLU A 55 -3.49 -5.18 -8.18
N LEU A 56 -3.95 -6.39 -8.49
CA LEU A 56 -5.07 -6.63 -9.39
C LEU A 56 -6.37 -6.01 -8.86
N ILE A 57 -6.72 -6.26 -7.60
CA ILE A 57 -7.93 -5.70 -6.98
C ILE A 57 -7.90 -4.17 -7.05
N THR A 58 -6.77 -3.57 -6.69
CA THR A 58 -6.63 -2.11 -6.68
C THR A 58 -6.78 -1.50 -8.07
N ILE A 59 -6.11 -2.07 -9.09
CA ILE A 59 -6.15 -1.55 -10.47
C ILE A 59 -7.52 -1.80 -11.11
N ILE A 60 -8.16 -2.95 -10.88
CA ILE A 60 -9.51 -3.23 -11.38
C ILE A 60 -10.50 -2.22 -10.81
N LEU A 61 -10.49 -1.98 -9.49
CA LEU A 61 -11.34 -0.97 -8.85
C LEU A 61 -11.09 0.42 -9.44
N LEU A 62 -9.82 0.80 -9.59
CA LEU A 62 -9.44 2.08 -10.18
C LEU A 62 -10.01 2.24 -11.59
N ILE A 63 -9.86 1.24 -12.46
CA ILE A 63 -10.36 1.29 -13.83
C ILE A 63 -11.89 1.41 -13.84
N ILE A 64 -12.59 0.61 -13.03
CA ILE A 64 -14.05 0.69 -12.91
C ILE A 64 -14.49 2.10 -12.49
N ILE A 65 -13.91 2.64 -11.42
CA ILE A 65 -14.28 3.96 -10.89
C ILE A 65 -13.95 5.06 -11.89
N ALA A 66 -12.77 5.01 -12.52
CA ALA A 66 -12.36 6.02 -13.50
C ALA A 66 -13.32 6.06 -14.70
N ASN A 67 -13.76 4.90 -15.19
CA ASN A 67 -14.72 4.80 -16.29
C ASN A 67 -16.12 5.27 -15.88
N LEU A 68 -16.60 4.89 -14.69
CA LEU A 68 -17.89 5.37 -14.15
C LEU A 68 -17.92 6.89 -13.99
N LEU A 69 -16.78 7.52 -13.72
CA LEU A 69 -16.62 8.97 -13.60
C LEU A 69 -16.28 9.67 -14.94
N GLY A 70 -16.36 8.96 -16.07
CA GLY A 70 -16.23 9.53 -17.42
C GLY A 70 -14.81 9.54 -18.00
N GLY A 71 -13.86 8.80 -17.42
CA GLY A 71 -12.53 8.55 -18.01
C GLY A 71 -11.61 9.77 -18.14
N THR A 72 -11.96 10.90 -17.51
CA THR A 72 -11.16 12.13 -17.55
C THR A 72 -9.94 12.05 -16.62
N ARG A 73 -8.99 13.00 -16.74
CA ARG A 73 -7.89 13.13 -15.78
C ARG A 73 -8.38 13.34 -14.35
N LYS A 74 -9.46 14.09 -14.16
CA LYS A 74 -10.08 14.30 -12.83
C LYS A 74 -10.69 13.00 -12.31
N ALA A 75 -11.37 12.25 -13.18
CA ALA A 75 -11.90 10.92 -12.85
C ALA A 75 -10.79 9.97 -12.40
N LEU A 76 -9.64 9.98 -13.08
CA LEU A 76 -8.49 9.16 -12.71
C LEU A 76 -7.94 9.52 -11.32
N ILE A 77 -7.81 10.81 -10.99
CA ILE A 77 -7.36 11.25 -9.66
C ILE A 77 -8.32 10.76 -8.57
N VAL A 78 -9.63 10.95 -8.79
CA VAL A 78 -10.66 10.48 -7.85
C VAL A 78 -10.64 8.96 -7.74
N ALA A 79 -10.45 8.24 -8.85
CA ALA A 79 -10.37 6.79 -8.87
C ALA A 79 -9.17 6.25 -8.10
N VAL A 80 -8.00 6.90 -8.21
CA VAL A 80 -6.82 6.57 -7.38
C VAL A 80 -7.14 6.72 -5.89
N ILE A 81 -7.75 7.84 -5.50
CA ILE A 81 -8.10 8.08 -4.09
C ILE A 81 -9.07 7.01 -3.58
N ILE A 82 -10.16 6.75 -4.32
CA ILE A 82 -11.18 5.79 -3.89
C ILE A 82 -10.64 4.36 -3.89
N SER A 83 -9.91 3.92 -4.91
CA SER A 83 -9.39 2.55 -4.97
C SER A 83 -8.37 2.27 -3.87
N THR A 84 -7.51 3.24 -3.56
CA THR A 84 -6.52 3.12 -2.48
C THR A 84 -7.17 3.16 -1.09
N LEU A 85 -8.25 3.93 -0.90
CA LEU A 85 -9.04 3.89 0.33
C LEU A 85 -9.74 2.55 0.52
N ILE A 86 -10.36 2.00 -0.54
CA ILE A 86 -10.97 0.66 -0.48
C ILE A 86 -9.91 -0.38 -0.12
N PHE A 87 -8.73 -0.33 -0.75
CA PHE A 87 -7.59 -1.17 -0.40
C PHE A 87 -7.24 -1.06 1.10
N GLY A 88 -7.12 0.16 1.64
CA GLY A 88 -6.89 0.37 3.06
C GLY A 88 -7.99 -0.25 3.94
N PHE A 89 -9.27 -0.06 3.59
CA PHE A 89 -10.37 -0.62 4.37
C PHE A 89 -10.43 -2.15 4.37
N LEU A 90 -9.96 -2.82 3.32
CA LEU A 90 -9.81 -4.28 3.33
C LEU A 90 -8.86 -4.78 4.42
N HIS A 91 -7.99 -3.91 4.94
CA HIS A 91 -7.05 -4.23 6.02
C HIS A 91 -7.57 -3.91 7.42
N LEU A 92 -8.80 -3.38 7.57
CA LEU A 92 -9.37 -3.08 8.90
C LEU A 92 -9.33 -4.27 9.86
N PRO A 93 -9.70 -5.51 9.45
CA PRO A 93 -9.65 -6.67 10.35
C PRO A 93 -8.23 -7.02 10.81
N THR A 94 -7.21 -6.74 9.99
CA THR A 94 -5.80 -7.01 10.30
C THR A 94 -5.25 -6.05 11.36
N TYR A 95 -5.76 -4.83 11.41
CA TYR A 95 -5.27 -3.77 12.28
C TYR A 95 -6.25 -3.39 13.39
N ASP A 96 -7.04 -4.35 13.89
CA ASP A 96 -8.02 -4.17 14.97
C ASP A 96 -8.96 -2.97 14.77
N TRP A 97 -9.42 -2.77 13.53
CA TRP A 97 -10.29 -1.65 13.15
C TRP A 97 -9.69 -0.26 13.41
N ASN A 98 -8.36 -0.13 13.41
CA ASN A 98 -7.69 1.15 13.54
C ASN A 98 -7.82 1.98 12.25
N PHE A 99 -8.93 2.71 12.13
CA PHE A 99 -9.24 3.57 10.98
C PHE A 99 -8.15 4.58 10.67
N ALA A 100 -7.48 5.12 11.69
CA ALA A 100 -6.38 6.06 11.49
C ALA A 100 -5.21 5.41 10.73
N GLN A 101 -4.80 4.21 11.15
CA GLN A 101 -3.73 3.46 10.48
C GLN A 101 -4.10 3.09 9.05
N VAL A 102 -5.29 2.54 8.80
CA VAL A 102 -5.65 2.12 7.43
C VAL A 102 -5.85 3.30 6.47
N ILE A 103 -6.32 4.46 6.93
CA ILE A 103 -6.48 5.64 6.07
C ILE A 103 -5.14 6.33 5.84
N PHE A 104 -4.42 6.69 6.91
CA PHE A 104 -3.28 7.57 6.81
C PHE A 104 -1.96 6.85 6.54
N ILE A 105 -1.87 5.54 6.79
CA ILE A 105 -0.66 4.76 6.54
C ILE A 105 -0.91 3.81 5.38
N ILE A 106 -1.86 2.88 5.48
CA ILE A 106 -2.03 1.80 4.50
C ILE A 106 -2.53 2.34 3.15
N ALA A 107 -3.68 3.03 3.13
CA ALA A 107 -4.23 3.61 1.91
C ALA A 107 -3.30 4.69 1.32
N ALA A 108 -2.70 5.53 2.16
CA ALA A 108 -1.76 6.56 1.72
C ALA A 108 -0.53 5.96 1.01
N THR A 109 0.09 4.93 1.60
CA THR A 109 1.26 4.23 1.04
C THR A 109 0.94 3.57 -0.31
N ARG A 110 -0.32 3.15 -0.52
CA ARG A 110 -0.79 2.53 -1.77
C ARG A 110 -0.76 3.48 -2.98
N ILE A 111 -0.85 4.81 -2.73
CA ILE A 111 -0.91 5.81 -3.81
C ILE A 111 0.36 5.78 -4.68
N PRO A 112 1.59 5.86 -4.14
CA PRO A 112 2.81 5.72 -4.93
C PRO A 112 2.91 4.45 -5.77
N PHE A 113 2.47 3.29 -5.26
CA PHE A 113 2.47 2.02 -6.02
C PHE A 113 1.56 2.12 -7.24
N THR A 114 0.34 2.62 -7.00
CA THR A 114 -0.69 2.81 -8.02
C THR A 114 -0.26 3.79 -9.10
N LEU A 115 0.31 4.94 -8.69
CA LEU A 115 0.81 5.94 -9.61
C LEU A 115 2.01 5.43 -10.43
N ALA A 116 2.87 4.61 -9.82
CA ALA A 116 3.98 4.00 -10.55
C ALA A 116 3.47 3.05 -11.64
N SER A 117 2.50 2.18 -11.34
CA SER A 117 1.85 1.30 -12.33
C SER A 117 1.20 2.08 -13.48
N LEU A 118 0.48 3.16 -13.18
CA LEU A 118 -0.14 4.01 -14.20
C LEU A 118 0.91 4.75 -15.05
N ARG A 119 2.01 5.20 -14.43
CA ARG A 119 3.05 6.00 -15.10
C ARG A 119 3.93 5.16 -16.02
N SER A 120 4.17 3.91 -15.67
CA SER A 120 4.95 2.95 -16.46
C SER A 120 4.10 2.08 -17.37
N ASP A 121 2.77 2.18 -17.30
CA ASP A 121 1.82 1.33 -18.02
C ASP A 121 2.08 -0.17 -17.77
N SER A 122 2.40 -0.52 -16.53
CA SER A 122 2.82 -1.86 -16.16
C SER A 122 2.49 -2.19 -14.71
N LEU A 123 1.63 -3.19 -14.52
CA LEU A 123 1.29 -3.74 -13.20
C LEU A 123 2.54 -4.22 -12.44
N TYR A 124 3.53 -4.76 -13.17
CA TYR A 124 4.77 -5.25 -12.57
C TYR A 124 5.58 -4.15 -11.88
N THR A 125 5.48 -2.89 -12.34
CA THR A 125 6.21 -1.80 -11.68
C THR A 125 5.67 -1.55 -10.28
N GLY A 126 4.34 -1.43 -10.12
CA GLY A 126 3.72 -1.32 -8.80
C GLY A 126 3.95 -2.57 -7.95
N LEU A 127 3.80 -3.76 -8.54
CA LEU A 127 4.04 -5.03 -7.85
C LEU A 127 5.46 -5.13 -7.27
N LEU A 128 6.48 -4.77 -8.05
CA LEU A 128 7.87 -4.82 -7.57
C LEU A 128 8.11 -3.80 -6.46
N ILE A 129 7.51 -2.60 -6.54
CA ILE A 129 7.59 -1.63 -5.44
C ILE A 129 6.90 -2.20 -4.20
N HIS A 130 5.71 -2.77 -4.35
CA HIS A 130 4.93 -3.34 -3.25
C HIS A 130 5.68 -4.48 -2.56
N ILE A 131 6.20 -5.44 -3.32
CA ILE A 131 7.07 -6.51 -2.81
C ILE A 131 8.27 -5.93 -2.06
N THR A 132 8.97 -4.96 -2.66
CA THR A 132 10.17 -4.39 -2.04
C THR A 132 9.83 -3.67 -0.73
N TYR A 133 8.77 -2.88 -0.73
CA TYR A 133 8.32 -2.12 0.43
C TYR A 133 7.96 -3.05 1.59
N ASP A 134 7.13 -4.07 1.34
CA ASP A 134 6.69 -5.03 2.33
C ASP A 134 7.84 -5.90 2.84
N TRP A 135 8.68 -6.41 1.94
CA TRP A 135 9.79 -7.27 2.32
C TRP A 135 10.83 -6.54 3.15
N ILE A 136 11.13 -5.26 2.88
CA ILE A 136 12.01 -4.48 3.75
C ILE A 136 11.44 -4.41 5.17
N ILE A 137 10.14 -4.13 5.32
CA ILE A 137 9.49 -4.06 6.64
C ILE A 137 9.51 -5.43 7.32
N PHE A 138 9.11 -6.49 6.63
CA PHE A 138 9.10 -7.84 7.19
C PHE A 138 10.50 -8.35 7.54
N ILE A 139 11.52 -8.05 6.73
CA ILE A 139 12.92 -8.39 7.05
C ILE A 139 13.37 -7.66 8.31
N LEU A 140 13.05 -6.37 8.46
CA LEU A 140 13.38 -5.63 9.68
C LEU A 140 12.72 -6.24 10.93
N VAL A 141 11.46 -6.68 10.82
CA VAL A 141 10.76 -7.39 11.90
C VAL A 141 11.42 -8.74 12.21
N ILE A 142 11.73 -9.55 11.19
CA ILE A 142 12.44 -10.83 11.38
C ILE A 142 13.76 -10.60 12.11
N LEU A 143 14.52 -9.58 11.72
CA LEU A 143 15.80 -9.24 12.34
C LEU A 143 15.67 -8.67 13.74
N SER A 144 14.54 -8.06 14.13
CA SER A 144 14.35 -7.54 15.49
C SER A 144 13.94 -8.60 16.51
N HIS A 145 13.53 -9.79 16.05
CA HIS A 145 13.17 -10.94 16.90
C HIS A 145 14.33 -11.95 17.10
N HIS A 146 15.50 -11.67 16.53
CA HIS A 146 16.75 -12.40 16.74
C HIS A 146 17.74 -11.56 17.56
#